data_AF-A0A2D4H7I5-F1
#
_entry.id   AF-A0A2D4H7I5-F1
#
_cell.length_a   1.000
_cell.length_b   1.000
_cell.length_c   1.000
_cell.angle_alpha   90.00
_cell.angle_beta   90.00
_cell.angle_gamma   90.00
#
_symmetry.space_group_name_H-M   'P 1'
#
loop_
_entity.id
_entity.type
_entity.pdbx_description
1 polymer ?
#
loop_
_entity_poly.entity_id
_entity_poly.type
_entity_poly.pdbx_seq_one_letter_code
_entity_poly.pdbx_strand_id
1 'polypeptide(L)'
;ECERNQHLVQTSWNYMNDSLRTDVFMRYQPETIACACIYLAARTLQIPLPNRPHWFLLFGATEEEIQEVCLKTLKLYTVKKMDLAVLESQVEQRRLAMEEEKTQAKGLMPDGTPHLAVSGFSPVPKPGGCTLP
;
A
#
# COMPACT_ATOMS: atom_id res chain seq x y z
N GLU A 1 10.74 33.61 -19.33
CA GLU A 1 11.47 32.34 -19.13
C GLU A 1 10.73 31.32 -18.26
N CYS A 2 10.08 31.73 -17.15
CA CYS A 2 9.28 30.82 -16.31
C CYS A 2 8.15 30.08 -17.08
N GLU A 3 7.50 30.77 -18.04
CA GLU A 3 6.44 30.19 -18.88
C GLU A 3 6.91 29.04 -19.78
N ARG A 4 8.19 29.05 -20.20
CA ARG A 4 8.71 28.07 -21.17
C ARG A 4 8.84 26.66 -20.59
N ASN A 5 8.90 26.54 -19.25
CA ASN A 5 9.10 25.28 -18.55
C ASN A 5 7.90 24.88 -17.68
N GLN A 6 6.71 25.48 -17.89
CA GLN A 6 5.51 25.12 -17.12
C GLN A 6 5.22 23.62 -17.16
N HIS A 7 5.36 23.00 -18.33
CA HIS A 7 5.18 21.55 -18.48
C HIS A 7 6.19 20.75 -17.63
N LEU A 8 7.47 21.14 -17.62
CA LEU A 8 8.49 20.48 -16.80
C LEU A 8 8.18 20.59 -15.31
N VAL A 9 7.83 21.79 -14.85
CA VAL A 9 7.49 22.04 -13.44
C VAL A 9 6.26 21.24 -13.05
N GLN A 10 5.21 21.28 -13.87
CA GLN A 10 3.97 20.56 -13.60
C GLN A 10 4.19 19.04 -13.59
N THR A 11 4.93 18.50 -14.56
CA THR A 11 5.23 17.06 -14.58
C THR A 11 6.10 16.64 -13.40
N SER A 12 7.08 17.46 -13.01
CA SER A 12 7.90 17.21 -11.81
C SER A 12 7.03 17.18 -10.54
N TRP A 13 6.09 18.12 -10.42
CA TRP A 13 5.15 18.18 -9.31
C TRP A 13 4.22 16.97 -9.27
N ASN A 14 3.75 16.51 -10.43
CA ASN A 14 2.92 15.29 -10.52
C ASN A 14 3.70 14.07 -10.01
N TYR A 15 4.96 13.91 -10.40
CA TYR A 15 5.81 12.82 -9.88
C TYR A 15 6.10 12.96 -8.38
N MET A 16 6.25 14.19 -7.87
CA MET A 16 6.38 14.43 -6.44
C MET A 16 5.13 13.94 -5.69
N ASN A 17 3.93 14.25 -6.20
CA ASN A 17 2.69 13.78 -5.60
C ASN A 17 2.56 12.25 -5.65
N ASP A 18 2.97 11.61 -6.74
CA ASP A 18 2.98 10.15 -6.83
C ASP A 18 3.98 9.51 -5.88
N SER A 19 5.13 10.15 -5.64
CA SER A 19 6.14 9.64 -4.73
C SER A 19 5.64 9.50 -3.28
N LEU A 20 4.63 10.30 -2.88
CA LEU A 20 3.95 10.17 -1.58
C LEU A 20 3.18 8.86 -1.41
N ARG A 21 2.85 8.18 -2.52
CA ARG A 21 2.19 6.86 -2.52
C ARG A 21 3.18 5.71 -2.37
N THR A 22 4.46 6.02 -2.19
CA THR A 22 5.55 5.06 -1.98
C THR A 22 6.21 5.32 -0.63
N ASP A 23 7.27 4.57 -0.32
CA ASP A 23 8.01 4.69 0.93
C ASP A 23 9.28 5.56 0.83
N VAL A 24 9.47 6.27 -0.28
CA VAL A 24 10.73 7.01 -0.54
C VAL A 24 11.00 8.12 0.47
N PHE A 25 9.97 8.78 1.01
CA PHE A 25 10.11 9.81 2.05
C PHE A 25 10.63 9.27 3.39
N MET A 26 10.58 7.96 3.60
CA MET A 26 11.16 7.31 4.79
C MET A 26 12.60 6.86 4.56
N ARG A 27 13.08 6.85 3.30
CA ARG A 27 14.39 6.32 2.93
C ARG A 27 15.37 7.38 2.42
N TYR A 28 14.87 8.46 1.83
CA TYR A 28 15.66 9.47 1.15
C TYR A 28 15.40 10.87 1.68
N GLN A 29 16.40 11.74 1.54
CA GLN A 29 16.26 13.16 1.85
C GLN A 29 15.30 13.85 0.86
N PRO A 30 14.53 14.86 1.31
CA PRO A 30 13.58 15.55 0.44
C PRO A 30 14.25 16.19 -0.78
N GLU A 31 15.50 16.65 -0.66
CA GLU A 31 16.30 17.18 -1.76
C GLU A 31 16.55 16.12 -2.85
N THR A 32 16.88 14.88 -2.47
CA THR A 32 17.07 13.76 -3.39
C THR A 32 15.77 13.39 -4.09
N ILE A 33 14.64 13.39 -3.37
CA ILE A 33 13.32 13.11 -3.95
C ILE A 33 12.94 14.20 -4.95
N ALA A 34 13.17 15.48 -4.62
CA ALA A 34 12.95 16.60 -5.54
C ALA A 34 13.82 16.48 -6.79
N CYS A 35 15.10 16.14 -6.61
CA CYS A 35 16.02 15.92 -7.73
C CYS A 35 15.52 14.80 -8.65
N ALA A 36 15.06 13.69 -8.08
CA ALA A 36 14.53 12.57 -8.84
C ALA A 36 13.26 12.93 -9.63
N CYS A 37 12.35 13.72 -9.05
CA CYS A 37 11.14 14.14 -9.75
C CYS A 37 11.45 15.05 -10.95
N ILE A 38 12.37 15.99 -10.78
CA ILE A 38 12.84 16.87 -11.87
C ILE A 38 13.59 16.08 -12.93
N TYR A 39 14.48 15.17 -12.51
CA TYR A 39 15.24 14.30 -13.40
C TYR A 39 14.33 13.43 -14.26
N LEU A 40 13.32 12.81 -13.64
CA LEU A 40 12.34 11.99 -14.32
C LEU A 40 11.51 12.81 -15.32
N ALA A 41 11.00 13.97 -14.89
CA ALA A 41 10.23 14.85 -15.76
C ALA A 41 11.04 15.36 -16.95
N ALA A 42 12.29 15.76 -16.72
CA ALA A 42 13.18 16.21 -17.80
C ALA A 42 13.46 15.09 -18.81
N ARG A 43 13.67 13.85 -18.36
CA ARG A 43 13.83 12.70 -19.26
C ARG A 43 12.56 12.39 -20.04
N THR A 44 11.39 12.41 -19.39
CA THR A 44 10.10 12.18 -20.05
C THR A 44 9.82 13.24 -21.13
N LEU A 45 10.18 14.49 -20.87
CA LEU A 45 10.00 15.62 -21.79
C LEU A 45 11.20 15.84 -22.73
N GLN A 46 12.23 14.98 -22.66
CA GLN A 46 13.45 15.06 -23.45
C GLN A 46 14.20 16.41 -23.34
N ILE A 47 14.14 17.03 -22.16
CA ILE A 47 14.84 18.28 -21.86
C ILE A 47 16.25 17.95 -21.37
N PRO A 48 17.31 18.40 -22.06
CA PRO A 48 18.68 18.17 -21.62
C PRO A 48 19.01 19.02 -20.40
N LEU A 49 19.41 18.38 -19.30
CA LEU A 49 19.91 19.04 -18.10
C LEU A 49 21.45 18.99 -18.04
N PRO A 50 22.11 19.91 -17.33
CA PRO A 50 23.57 19.93 -17.20
C PRO A 50 24.12 18.63 -16.62
N ASN A 51 25.07 18.01 -17.32
CA ASN A 51 25.57 16.67 -17.00
C ASN A 51 27.07 16.64 -16.60
N ARG A 52 27.75 17.80 -16.57
CA ARG A 52 29.18 17.92 -16.25
C ARG A 52 29.50 19.21 -15.49
N PRO A 53 29.60 19.18 -14.15
CA PRO A 53 29.15 18.08 -13.29
C PRO A 53 27.62 17.93 -13.35
N HIS A 54 27.10 16.79 -12.91
CA HIS A 54 25.65 16.60 -12.82
C HIS A 54 25.03 17.66 -11.91
N TRP A 55 23.97 18.32 -12.37
CA TRP A 55 23.32 19.42 -11.65
C TRP A 55 22.80 19.03 -10.26
N PHE A 56 22.36 17.77 -10.08
CA PHE A 56 21.79 17.28 -8.83
C PHE A 56 22.83 17.12 -7.70
N LEU A 57 24.12 17.08 -8.04
CA LEU A 57 25.20 17.00 -7.05
C LEU A 57 25.24 18.24 -6.15
N LEU A 58 24.75 19.38 -6.63
CA LEU A 58 24.61 20.62 -5.84
C LEU A 58 23.67 20.44 -4.64
N PHE A 59 22.75 19.49 -4.72
CA PHE A 59 21.77 19.18 -3.68
C PHE A 59 22.17 17.97 -2.83
N GLY A 60 23.39 17.44 -3.00
CA GLY A 60 23.87 16.26 -2.29
C GLY A 60 23.20 14.94 -2.72
N ALA A 61 22.45 14.94 -3.82
CA ALA A 61 21.81 13.74 -4.34
C ALA A 61 22.79 12.93 -5.20
N THR A 62 22.76 11.61 -5.07
CA THR A 62 23.53 10.69 -5.93
C THR A 62 22.68 10.19 -7.11
N GLU A 63 23.33 9.74 -8.19
CA GLU A 63 22.59 9.20 -9.34
C GLU A 63 21.83 7.92 -8.97
N GLU A 64 22.43 7.08 -8.13
CA GLU A 64 21.88 5.81 -7.68
C GLU A 64 20.57 6.01 -6.90
N GLU A 65 20.56 6.93 -5.93
CA GLU A 65 19.36 7.24 -5.15
C GLU A 65 18.27 7.85 -6.03
N ILE A 66 18.64 8.75 -6.94
CA ILE A 66 17.71 9.34 -7.91
C ILE A 66 17.05 8.25 -8.75
N GLN A 67 17.84 7.32 -9.30
CA GLN A 67 17.32 6.23 -10.12
C GLN A 67 16.37 5.32 -9.33
N GLU A 68 16.68 5.01 -8.07
CA GLU A 68 15.78 4.19 -7.23
C GLU A 68 14.44 4.89 -6.96
N VAL A 69 14.47 6.18 -6.64
CA VAL A 69 13.24 6.97 -6.46
C VAL A 69 12.43 7.01 -7.76
N CYS A 70 13.07 7.25 -8.91
CA CYS A 70 12.40 7.21 -10.21
C CYS A 70 11.73 5.86 -10.48
N LEU A 71 12.43 4.76 -10.24
CA LEU A 71 11.90 3.41 -10.44
C LEU A 71 10.69 3.12 -9.55
N LYS A 72 10.74 3.51 -8.27
CA LYS A 72 9.61 3.36 -7.34
C LYS A 72 8.39 4.14 -7.80
N THR A 73 8.58 5.39 -8.22
CA THR A 73 7.50 6.21 -8.77
C THR A 73 6.93 5.61 -10.05
N LEU A 74 7.78 5.18 -10.99
CA LEU A 74 7.35 4.55 -12.25
C LEU A 74 6.59 3.23 -12.03
N LYS A 75 6.95 2.47 -10.99
CA LYS A 75 6.26 1.22 -10.65
C LYS A 75 4.77 1.42 -10.39
N LEU A 76 4.36 2.59 -9.88
CA LEU A 76 2.94 2.93 -9.68
C LEU A 76 2.13 2.91 -10.98
N TYR A 77 2.78 3.20 -12.11
CA TYR A 77 2.14 3.22 -13.42
C TYR A 77 2.10 1.84 -14.09
N THR A 78 2.86 0.87 -13.59
CA THR A 78 2.79 -0.53 -14.05
C THR A 78 1.64 -1.29 -13.40
N VAL A 79 1.12 -0.79 -12.28
CA VAL A 79 -0.05 -1.39 -11.62
C VAL A 79 -1.27 -1.16 -12.50
N LYS A 80 -1.83 -2.24 -13.04
CA LYS A 80 -3.08 -2.19 -13.82
C LYS A 80 -4.16 -1.51 -12.98
N LYS A 81 -4.73 -0.42 -13.49
CA LYS A 81 -5.94 0.17 -12.89
C LYS A 81 -7.03 -0.89 -12.97
N MET A 82 -7.39 -1.47 -11.82
CA MET A 82 -8.57 -2.33 -11.75
C MET A 82 -9.78 -1.43 -11.82
N ASP A 83 -10.73 -1.79 -12.68
CA ASP A 83 -12.01 -1.09 -12.76
C ASP A 83 -12.77 -1.31 -11.45
N LEU A 84 -13.09 -0.20 -10.77
CA LEU A 84 -13.78 -0.24 -9.49
C LEU A 84 -15.12 -0.98 -9.62
N ALA A 85 -15.85 -0.78 -10.71
CA ALA A 85 -17.12 -1.44 -10.94
C ALA A 85 -16.97 -2.97 -11.06
N VAL A 86 -15.88 -3.43 -11.70
CA VAL A 86 -15.57 -4.86 -11.79
C VAL A 86 -15.22 -5.42 -10.42
N LEU A 87 -14.45 -4.68 -9.62
CA LEU A 87 -14.06 -5.11 -8.28
C LEU A 87 -15.27 -5.19 -7.34
N GLU A 88 -16.15 -4.19 -7.38
CA GLU A 88 -17.40 -4.14 -6.62
C GLU A 88 -18.33 -5.30 -6.99
N SER A 89 -18.49 -5.57 -8.29
CA SER A 89 -19.26 -6.72 -8.78
C SER A 89 -18.70 -8.05 -8.26
N GLN A 90 -17.38 -8.24 -8.30
CA GLN A 90 -16.74 -9.46 -7.78
C GLN A 90 -16.91 -9.61 -6.27
N VAL A 91 -16.87 -8.51 -5.52
CA VAL A 91 -17.11 -8.53 -4.06
C VAL A 91 -18.55 -8.96 -3.76
N GLU A 92 -19.53 -8.42 -4.50
CA GLU A 92 -20.94 -8.77 -4.31
C GLU A 92 -21.20 -10.25 -4.63
N GLN A 93 -20.65 -10.76 -5.74
CA GLN A 93 -20.77 -12.18 -6.10
C GLN A 93 -20.20 -13.09 -5.01
N ARG A 94 -19.02 -12.75 -4.46
CA ARG A 94 -18.42 -13.52 -3.35
C ARG A 94 -19.24 -13.43 -2.07
N ARG A 95 -19.88 -12.28 -1.81
CA ARG A 95 -20.74 -12.08 -0.64
C ARG A 95 -21.98 -12.98 -0.71
N LEU A 96 -22.64 -13.01 -1.86
CA LEU A 96 -23.80 -13.87 -2.10
C LEU A 96 -23.43 -15.36 -2.00
N ALA A 97 -22.33 -15.79 -2.63
CA ALA A 97 -21.86 -17.17 -2.53
C ALA A 97 -21.58 -17.58 -1.06
N MET A 98 -20.95 -16.71 -0.27
CA MET A 98 -20.74 -16.96 1.17
C MET A 98 -22.05 -17.06 1.96
N GLU A 99 -23.11 -16.37 1.55
CA GLU A 99 -24.41 -16.42 2.21
C GLU A 99 -25.21 -17.67 1.81
N GLU A 100 -25.10 -18.09 0.55
CA GLU A 100 -25.63 -19.36 0.05
C GLU A 100 -24.96 -20.56 0.73
N GLU A 101 -23.63 -20.56 0.85
CA GLU A 101 -22.90 -21.61 1.60
C GLU A 101 -23.32 -21.66 3.07
N LYS A 102 -23.53 -20.50 3.71
CA LYS A 102 -24.05 -20.42 5.10
C LYS A 102 -25.47 -20.95 5.23
N THR A 103 -26.33 -20.72 4.25
CA THR A 103 -27.72 -21.21 4.27
C THR A 103 -27.77 -22.72 4.00
N GLN A 104 -26.95 -23.24 3.07
CA GLN A 104 -26.80 -24.67 2.85
C GLN A 104 -26.22 -25.41 4.06
N ALA A 105 -25.20 -24.85 4.71
CA ALA A 105 -24.63 -25.42 5.93
C ALA A 105 -25.62 -25.44 7.10
N LYS A 106 -26.57 -24.50 7.15
CA LYS A 106 -27.67 -24.51 8.12
C LYS A 106 -28.81 -25.47 7.75
N GLY A 107 -29.04 -25.69 6.45
CA GLY A 107 -30.07 -26.60 5.94
C GLY A 107 -29.71 -28.09 5.99
N LEU A 108 -28.41 -28.43 6.14
CA LEU A 108 -27.91 -29.79 6.28
C LEU A 108 -27.76 -30.22 7.77
N MET A 109 -28.67 -29.77 8.63
CA MET A 109 -28.84 -30.34 9.97
C MET A 109 -29.99 -31.35 9.90
N PRO A 110 -29.73 -32.66 9.75
CA PRO A 110 -30.76 -33.67 9.99
C PRO A 110 -31.18 -33.59 11.46
N ASP A 111 -32.48 -33.62 11.69
CA ASP A 111 -33.09 -33.79 13.00
C ASP A 111 -32.43 -34.98 13.73
N GLY A 112 -31.96 -34.74 14.96
CA GLY A 112 -31.34 -35.77 15.80
C GLY A 112 -29.85 -35.57 16.08
N THR A 113 -29.50 -34.50 16.80
CA THR A 113 -28.38 -34.62 17.75
C THR A 113 -28.92 -35.47 18.92
N PRO A 114 -28.40 -36.67 19.23
CA PRO A 114 -28.72 -37.27 20.50
C PRO A 114 -28.19 -36.31 21.56
N HIS A 115 -29.11 -35.82 22.39
CA HIS A 115 -28.78 -35.11 23.61
C HIS A 115 -27.99 -36.09 24.49
N LEU A 116 -26.68 -36.16 24.29
CA LEU A 116 -25.79 -36.69 25.31
C LEU A 116 -25.86 -35.67 26.44
N ALA A 117 -26.73 -35.96 27.40
CA ALA A 117 -26.68 -35.37 28.71
C ALA A 117 -25.31 -35.72 29.30
N VAL A 118 -24.30 -34.90 29.01
CA VAL A 118 -23.14 -34.79 29.88
C VAL A 118 -23.67 -34.09 31.12
N SER A 119 -24.21 -34.94 31.98
CA SER A 119 -24.42 -34.70 33.39
C SER A 119 -23.13 -34.16 33.99
N GLY A 120 -23.25 -33.04 34.70
CA GLY A 120 -22.30 -32.68 35.74
C GLY A 120 -21.20 -31.70 35.33
N PHE A 121 -21.57 -30.47 34.96
CA PHE A 121 -20.73 -29.34 35.36
C PHE A 121 -21.16 -28.87 36.76
N SER A 122 -20.45 -29.34 37.79
CA SER A 122 -20.29 -28.69 39.11
C SER A 122 -19.39 -29.54 40.02
N PRO A 123 -18.75 -28.99 41.07
CA PRO A 123 -18.38 -27.59 41.33
C PRO A 123 -16.90 -27.43 41.79
N VAL A 124 -16.49 -26.18 41.95
CA VAL A 124 -15.26 -25.70 42.61
C VAL A 124 -14.98 -26.40 43.97
N PRO A 125 -13.70 -26.51 44.37
CA PRO A 125 -13.32 -26.27 45.77
C PRO A 125 -12.30 -25.12 45.93
N LYS A 126 -12.69 -24.10 46.72
CA LYS A 126 -11.83 -23.13 47.46
C LYS A 126 -11.43 -23.77 48.83
N PRO A 127 -10.74 -23.12 49.80
CA PRO A 127 -9.81 -21.96 49.83
C PRO A 127 -8.53 -22.21 50.70
N GLY A 128 -7.65 -21.20 50.80
CA GLY A 128 -6.70 -20.98 51.92
C GLY A 128 -5.25 -21.32 51.55
N GLY A 129 -4.25 -20.46 51.63
CA GLY A 129 -4.01 -19.30 52.48
C GLY A 129 -2.72 -19.56 53.25
N CYS A 130 -1.60 -18.93 52.88
CA CYS A 130 -0.48 -18.72 53.79
C CYS A 130 0.44 -17.60 53.29
N THR A 131 0.75 -16.73 54.25
CA THR A 131 1.45 -15.46 54.15
C THR A 131 2.76 -15.63 54.91
N LEU A 132 3.89 -15.22 54.31
CA LEU A 132 5.15 -14.76 54.97
C LEU A 132 5.94 -15.82 55.78
N PRO A 133 7.23 -15.60 56.13
CA PRO A 133 7.98 -14.34 56.40
C PRO A 133 8.68 -13.70 55.20
#